data_AF-A0A1Q7S2Y9-F1
#
_entry.id   AF-A0A1Q7S2Y9-F1
#
_cell.length_a   1.000
_cell.length_b   1.000
_cell.length_c   1.000
_cell.angle_alpha   90.00
_cell.angle_beta   90.00
_cell.angle_gamma   90.00
#
_symmetry.space_group_name_H-M   'P 1'
#
loop_
_entity.id
_entity.type
_entity.pdbx_description
1 polymer ?
#
loop_
_entity_poly.entity_id
_entity_poly.type
_entity_poly.pdbx_seq_one_letter_code
_entity_poly.pdbx_strand_id
1 'polypeptide(L)'
;MAKAFLIAALLVLGQKPQETGIVMGIVVPPVSQQISPPVQVILLPAQYRDLWNSDLQKRLDVYWEHYKPAFARRKEFFFEVSKQAHKEATNYVITRMRRDPSNNFSNYLKDASPDGRFEFRNVPYGEYKILAVGTVGNQDMIWQDSLEVRGPIPQFVELKKHIP
;
A
#
# COMPACT_ATOMS: atom_id res chain seq x y z
N MET A 1 -4.24 17.60 45.05
CA MET A 1 -4.97 16.89 43.97
C MET A 1 -5.39 17.78 42.79
N ALA A 2 -5.64 19.08 42.95
CA ALA A 2 -6.05 19.97 41.84
C ALA A 2 -4.98 20.24 40.75
N LYS A 3 -3.68 20.11 41.07
CA LYS A 3 -2.59 20.40 40.11
C LYS A 3 -2.44 19.35 38.99
N ALA A 4 -2.88 18.11 39.20
CA ALA A 4 -2.79 17.04 38.19
C ALA A 4 -3.85 17.20 37.09
N PHE A 5 -5.04 17.72 37.42
CA PHE A 5 -6.12 17.94 36.46
C PHE A 5 -5.84 19.08 35.48
N LEU A 6 -5.12 20.12 35.89
CA LEU A 6 -4.75 21.24 35.02
C LEU A 6 -3.76 20.83 33.91
N ILE A 7 -2.85 19.89 34.19
CA ILE A 7 -1.89 19.39 33.19
C ILE A 7 -2.58 18.49 32.16
N ALA A 8 -3.53 17.66 32.59
CA ALA A 8 -4.32 16.82 31.69
C ALA A 8 -5.21 17.66 30.74
N ALA A 9 -5.80 18.75 31.22
CA ALA A 9 -6.63 19.64 30.39
C ALA A 9 -5.82 20.42 29.34
N LEU A 10 -4.57 20.79 29.66
CA LEU A 10 -3.67 21.48 28.72
C LEU A 10 -3.15 20.57 27.60
N LEU A 11 -2.99 19.27 27.85
CA LEU A 11 -2.57 18.30 26.83
C LEU A 11 -3.66 18.02 25.78
N VAL A 12 -4.93 18.10 26.15
CA VAL A 12 -6.07 17.88 25.23
C VAL A 12 -6.28 19.06 24.28
N LEU A 13 -5.92 20.28 24.69
CA LEU A 13 -6.09 21.50 23.89
C LEU A 13 -5.01 21.71 22.82
N GLY A 14 -3.90 20.94 22.86
CA GLY A 14 -2.77 21.08 21.94
C GLY A 14 -2.84 20.24 20.66
N GLN A 15 -3.77 19.28 20.57
CA GLN A 15 -3.90 18.44 19.39
C GLN A 15 -4.89 19.09 18.43
N LYS A 16 -4.36 19.85 17.45
CA LYS A 16 -5.17 20.23 16.29
C LYS A 16 -5.76 18.96 15.68
N PRO A 17 -7.08 18.91 15.38
CA PRO A 17 -7.65 17.76 14.71
C PRO A 17 -6.86 17.51 13.42
N GLN A 18 -6.41 16.26 13.26
CA GLN A 18 -5.66 15.86 12.08
C GLN A 18 -6.55 16.07 10.86
N GLU A 19 -6.11 16.88 9.91
CA GLU A 19 -6.86 17.11 8.68
C GLU A 19 -6.89 15.82 7.86
N THR A 20 -8.08 15.47 7.38
CA THR A 20 -8.30 14.22 6.66
C THR A 20 -9.08 14.44 5.36
N GLY A 21 -8.83 13.57 4.39
CA GLY A 21 -9.51 13.52 3.10
C GLY A 21 -10.05 12.13 2.79
N ILE A 22 -10.40 11.95 1.52
CA ILE A 22 -10.96 10.72 0.97
C ILE A 22 -10.09 10.29 -0.21
N VAL A 23 -9.76 9.01 -0.29
CA VAL A 23 -9.11 8.41 -1.46
C VAL A 23 -10.10 7.42 -2.06
N MET A 24 -10.46 7.60 -3.33
CA MET A 24 -11.32 6.70 -4.08
C MET A 24 -10.60 6.21 -5.32
N GLY A 25 -10.97 5.04 -5.80
CA GLY A 25 -10.38 4.58 -7.04
C GLY A 25 -10.95 3.30 -7.58
N ILE A 26 -10.32 2.83 -8.64
CA ILE A 26 -10.62 1.57 -9.31
C ILE A 26 -9.34 0.83 -9.65
N VAL A 27 -9.34 -0.48 -9.41
CA VAL A 27 -8.30 -1.40 -9.89
C VAL A 27 -8.67 -1.84 -11.29
N VAL A 28 -7.78 -1.59 -12.25
CA VAL A 28 -8.02 -1.89 -13.67
C VAL A 28 -7.17 -3.10 -14.08
N PRO A 29 -7.77 -4.24 -14.44
CA PRO A 29 -7.01 -5.40 -14.91
C PRO A 29 -6.37 -5.11 -16.27
N PRO A 30 -5.21 -5.73 -16.57
CA PRO A 30 -4.71 -5.73 -17.93
C PRO A 30 -5.63 -6.57 -18.83
N VAL A 31 -6.00 -6.00 -19.98
CA VAL A 31 -6.88 -6.64 -21.00
C VAL A 31 -8.27 -7.00 -20.45
N SER A 32 -9.22 -7.41 -21.31
CA SER A 32 -10.63 -7.69 -21.00
C SER A 32 -10.88 -8.87 -20.04
N GLN A 33 -9.91 -9.22 -19.20
CA GLN A 33 -10.01 -10.28 -18.20
C GLN A 33 -10.67 -9.73 -16.93
N GLN A 34 -11.58 -10.51 -16.37
CA GLN A 34 -12.22 -10.16 -15.11
C GLN A 34 -11.24 -10.34 -13.96
N ILE A 35 -11.16 -9.35 -13.07
CA ILE A 35 -10.46 -9.53 -11.81
C ILE A 35 -11.22 -10.55 -10.98
N SER A 36 -10.50 -11.51 -10.38
CA SER A 36 -11.07 -12.46 -9.44
C SER A 36 -11.07 -11.84 -8.04
N PRO A 37 -12.23 -11.59 -7.42
CA PRO A 37 -12.29 -11.10 -6.05
C PRO A 37 -11.78 -12.17 -5.05
N PRO A 38 -11.25 -11.76 -3.87
CA PRO A 38 -11.09 -10.38 -3.42
C PRO A 38 -9.80 -9.73 -3.96
N VAL A 39 -9.89 -8.45 -4.30
CA VAL A 39 -8.69 -7.60 -4.51
C VAL A 39 -8.47 -6.79 -3.26
N GLN A 40 -7.32 -6.95 -2.64
CA GLN A 40 -6.96 -6.20 -1.45
C GLN A 40 -6.19 -4.94 -1.84
N VAL A 41 -6.74 -3.79 -1.50
CA VAL A 41 -6.14 -2.48 -1.70
C VAL A 41 -5.53 -2.02 -0.37
N ILE A 42 -4.25 -1.65 -0.41
CA ILE A 42 -3.48 -1.19 0.74
C ILE A 42 -3.00 0.23 0.48
N LEU A 43 -3.28 1.13 1.42
CA LEU A 43 -2.77 2.49 1.42
C LEU A 43 -1.59 2.59 2.40
N LEU A 44 -0.40 2.89 1.93
CA LEU A 44 0.83 2.96 2.72
C LEU A 44 1.17 4.41 3.06
N PRO A 45 1.04 4.84 4.34
CA PRO A 45 1.60 6.10 4.83
C PRO A 45 3.12 6.15 4.64
N ALA A 46 3.69 7.35 4.67
CA ALA A 46 5.12 7.61 4.45
C ALA A 46 6.06 6.59 5.15
N GLN A 47 5.89 6.35 6.46
CA GLN A 47 6.75 5.41 7.20
C GLN A 47 6.71 3.98 6.64
N TYR A 48 5.55 3.52 6.14
CA TYR A 48 5.36 2.19 5.60
C TYR A 48 5.72 2.11 4.12
N ARG A 49 5.53 3.20 3.37
CA ARG A 49 6.03 3.37 2.01
C ARG A 49 7.56 3.25 1.99
N ASP A 50 8.24 3.97 2.88
CA ASP A 50 9.70 4.00 2.91
C ASP A 50 10.26 2.65 3.36
N LEU A 51 9.60 2.01 4.34
CA LEU A 51 9.89 0.62 4.73
C LEU A 51 9.72 -0.36 3.57
N TRP A 52 8.62 -0.24 2.81
CA TRP A 52 8.35 -1.08 1.64
C TRP A 52 9.41 -0.89 0.56
N ASN A 53 9.76 0.35 0.23
CA ASN A 53 10.78 0.67 -0.77
C ASN A 53 12.15 0.09 -0.37
N SER A 54 12.53 0.25 0.91
CA SER A 54 13.81 -0.26 1.42
C SER A 54 13.86 -1.80 1.41
N ASP A 55 12.80 -2.47 1.87
CA ASP A 55 12.76 -3.94 1.89
C ASP A 55 12.73 -4.52 0.47
N LEU A 56 11.97 -3.89 -0.44
CA LEU A 56 11.95 -4.27 -1.85
C LEU A 56 13.33 -4.16 -2.50
N GLN A 57 13.99 -3.00 -2.34
CA GLN A 57 15.33 -2.80 -2.92
C GLN A 57 16.31 -3.85 -2.41
N LYS A 58 16.32 -4.08 -1.08
CA LYS A 58 17.19 -5.10 -0.48
C LYS A 58 16.94 -6.49 -1.05
N ARG A 59 15.68 -6.88 -1.26
CA ARG A 59 15.34 -8.19 -1.86
C ARG A 59 15.81 -8.28 -3.30
N LEU A 60 15.58 -7.24 -4.10
CA LEU A 60 16.03 -7.18 -5.48
C LEU A 60 17.56 -7.27 -5.57
N ASP A 61 18.30 -6.61 -4.69
CA ASP A 61 19.77 -6.70 -4.64
C ASP A 61 20.23 -8.13 -4.31
N VAL A 62 19.62 -8.77 -3.31
CA VAL A 62 19.94 -10.16 -2.94
C VAL A 62 19.62 -11.12 -4.08
N TYR A 63 18.46 -10.98 -4.71
CA TYR A 63 18.06 -11.80 -5.85
C TYR A 63 18.96 -11.56 -7.05
N TRP A 64 19.35 -10.30 -7.28
CA TRP A 64 20.31 -9.96 -8.32
C TRP A 64 21.59 -10.75 -8.15
N GLU A 65 22.26 -10.63 -7.00
CA GLU A 65 23.50 -11.35 -6.71
C GLU A 65 23.36 -12.88 -6.79
N HIS A 66 22.28 -13.43 -6.25
CA HIS A 66 22.09 -14.87 -6.21
C HIS A 66 21.79 -15.47 -7.59
N TYR A 67 21.00 -14.78 -8.43
CA TYR A 67 20.52 -15.31 -9.71
C TYR A 67 21.24 -14.73 -10.93
N LYS A 68 22.31 -13.92 -10.79
CA LYS A 68 23.10 -13.40 -11.93
C LYS A 68 23.39 -14.44 -13.01
N PRO A 69 23.86 -15.67 -12.70
CA PRO A 69 24.18 -16.65 -13.73
C PRO A 69 22.95 -17.14 -14.51
N ALA A 70 21.79 -17.16 -13.86
CA ALA A 70 20.53 -17.59 -14.47
C ALA A 70 19.97 -16.51 -15.41
N PHE A 71 20.07 -15.23 -15.03
CA PHE A 71 19.57 -14.12 -15.87
C PHE A 71 20.30 -14.00 -17.21
N ALA A 72 21.58 -14.35 -17.27
CA ALA A 72 22.33 -14.39 -18.53
C ALA A 72 21.73 -15.36 -19.56
N ARG A 73 21.03 -16.41 -19.08
CA ARG A 73 20.44 -17.45 -19.92
C ARG A 73 18.94 -17.25 -20.14
N ARG A 74 18.23 -16.71 -19.16
CA ARG A 74 16.77 -16.54 -19.17
C ARG A 74 16.40 -15.18 -18.59
N LYS A 75 16.29 -14.17 -19.46
CA LYS A 75 15.98 -12.79 -19.04
C LYS A 75 14.59 -12.67 -18.43
N GLU A 76 13.63 -13.48 -18.88
CA GLU A 76 12.27 -13.46 -18.35
C GLU A 76 12.20 -13.86 -16.87
N PHE A 77 13.17 -14.64 -16.40
CA PHE A 77 13.27 -15.03 -14.99
C PHE A 77 13.45 -13.83 -14.06
N PHE A 78 13.98 -12.71 -14.57
CA PHE A 78 14.07 -11.46 -13.82
C PHE A 78 12.69 -10.93 -13.42
N PHE A 79 11.68 -11.04 -14.30
CA PHE A 79 10.31 -10.62 -13.99
C PHE A 79 9.70 -11.51 -12.90
N GLU A 80 9.90 -12.83 -12.98
CA GLU A 80 9.43 -13.78 -11.98
C GLU A 80 9.96 -13.44 -10.57
N VAL A 81 11.28 -13.25 -10.44
CA VAL A 81 11.89 -12.91 -9.14
C VAL A 81 11.55 -11.49 -8.69
N SER A 82 11.38 -10.54 -9.62
CA SER A 82 10.97 -9.17 -9.29
C SER A 82 9.56 -9.16 -8.71
N LYS A 83 8.64 -9.90 -9.33
CA LYS A 83 7.28 -10.08 -8.84
C LYS A 83 7.26 -10.73 -7.46
N GLN A 84 8.10 -11.74 -7.23
CA GLN A 84 8.27 -12.36 -5.92
C GLN A 84 8.77 -11.34 -4.87
N ALA A 85 9.77 -10.52 -5.20
CA ALA A 85 10.30 -9.51 -4.30
C ALA A 85 9.23 -8.50 -3.86
N HIS A 86 8.39 -8.04 -4.79
CA HIS A 86 7.28 -7.14 -4.49
C HIS A 86 6.21 -7.80 -3.61
N LYS A 87 5.86 -9.06 -3.88
CA LYS A 87 4.92 -9.83 -3.06
C LYS A 87 5.41 -9.96 -1.63
N GLU A 88 6.68 -10.35 -1.45
CA GLU A 88 7.29 -10.52 -0.14
C GLU A 88 7.43 -9.20 0.63
N ALA A 89 7.86 -8.12 -0.03
CA ALA A 89 7.94 -6.79 0.59
C ALA A 89 6.55 -6.27 1.03
N THR A 90 5.53 -6.52 0.22
CA THR A 90 4.13 -6.16 0.54
C THR A 90 3.63 -6.93 1.75
N ASN A 91 3.84 -8.24 1.79
CA ASN A 91 3.45 -9.08 2.93
C ASN A 91 4.18 -8.68 4.22
N TYR A 92 5.47 -8.34 4.11
CA TYR A 92 6.27 -7.87 5.24
C TYR A 92 5.70 -6.57 5.83
N VAL A 93 5.42 -5.57 4.99
CA VAL A 93 4.88 -4.28 5.43
C VAL A 93 3.48 -4.42 6.00
N ILE A 94 2.60 -5.21 5.39
CA ILE A 94 1.28 -5.54 5.95
C ILE A 94 1.41 -6.15 7.35
N THR A 95 2.34 -7.09 7.52
CA THR A 95 2.59 -7.71 8.82
C THR A 95 3.08 -6.69 9.85
N ARG A 96 3.91 -5.73 9.44
CA ARG A 96 4.39 -4.65 10.30
C ARG A 96 3.27 -3.70 10.70
N MET A 97 2.45 -3.26 9.74
CA MET A 97 1.30 -2.39 10.02
C MET A 97 0.29 -3.05 10.96
N ARG A 98 0.00 -4.34 10.77
CA ARG A 98 -0.92 -5.09 11.64
C ARG A 98 -0.44 -5.19 13.10
N ARG A 99 0.88 -5.14 13.31
CA ARG A 99 1.51 -5.22 14.64
C ARG A 99 1.74 -3.86 15.29
N ASP A 100 1.49 -2.76 14.58
CA ASP A 100 1.67 -1.41 15.11
C ASP A 100 0.41 -0.99 15.90
N PRO A 101 0.49 -0.86 17.23
CA PRO A 101 -0.66 -0.50 18.06
C PRO A 101 -1.06 0.97 17.91
N SER A 102 -0.18 1.83 17.39
CA SER A 102 -0.44 3.25 17.19
C SER A 102 -1.26 3.54 15.94
N ASN A 103 -1.37 2.56 15.03
CA ASN A 103 -2.01 2.73 13.75
C ASN A 103 -3.16 1.72 13.56
N ASN A 104 -4.37 2.20 13.31
CA ASN A 104 -5.48 1.29 13.02
C ASN A 104 -5.31 0.73 11.60
N PHE A 105 -4.69 -0.44 11.50
CA PHE A 105 -4.42 -1.15 10.25
C PHE A 105 -5.64 -1.25 9.33
N SER A 106 -6.84 -1.44 9.88
CA SER A 106 -8.08 -1.58 9.10
C SER A 106 -8.50 -0.31 8.35
N ASN A 107 -7.95 0.86 8.71
CA ASN A 107 -8.18 2.12 7.98
C ASN A 107 -7.36 2.21 6.70
N TYR A 108 -6.32 1.37 6.56
CA TYR A 108 -5.36 1.40 5.46
C TYR A 108 -5.41 0.16 4.58
N LEU A 109 -6.37 -0.74 4.84
CA LEU A 109 -6.61 -1.94 4.06
C LEU A 109 -8.10 -2.07 3.78
N LYS A 110 -8.45 -2.24 2.51
CA LYS A 110 -9.82 -2.47 2.05
C LYS A 110 -9.84 -3.53 0.97
N ASP A 111 -10.91 -4.31 0.94
CA ASP A 111 -11.21 -5.12 -0.23
C ASP A 111 -11.92 -4.25 -1.25
N ALA A 112 -11.49 -4.32 -2.50
CA ALA A 112 -12.22 -3.71 -3.60
C ALA A 112 -13.52 -4.48 -3.83
N SER A 113 -14.54 -3.74 -4.24
CA SER A 113 -15.79 -4.30 -4.75
C SER A 113 -15.56 -5.13 -6.02
N PRO A 114 -16.54 -5.96 -6.46
CA PRO A 114 -16.38 -6.84 -7.61
C PRO A 114 -16.06 -6.13 -8.93
N ASP A 115 -16.39 -4.85 -9.07
CA ASP A 115 -16.04 -4.01 -10.23
C ASP A 115 -14.68 -3.30 -10.06
N GLY A 116 -13.93 -3.64 -9.01
CA GLY A 116 -12.60 -3.11 -8.72
C GLY A 116 -12.59 -1.78 -7.97
N ARG A 117 -13.75 -1.22 -7.59
CA ARG A 117 -13.80 0.07 -6.88
C ARG A 117 -13.46 -0.07 -5.40
N PHE A 118 -12.80 0.95 -4.86
CA PHE A 118 -12.45 1.04 -3.44
C PHE A 118 -12.56 2.48 -2.93
N GLU A 119 -12.70 2.62 -1.61
CA GLU A 119 -12.75 3.91 -0.93
C GLU A 119 -12.08 3.84 0.44
N PHE A 120 -11.21 4.80 0.72
CA PHE A 120 -10.65 5.09 2.03
C PHE A 120 -11.16 6.46 2.51
N ARG A 121 -11.73 6.48 3.71
CA ARG A 121 -12.21 7.69 4.38
C ARG A 121 -11.31 8.03 5.56
N ASN A 122 -11.35 9.29 5.99
CA ASN A 122 -10.56 9.79 7.11
C ASN A 122 -9.05 9.55 6.92
N VAL A 123 -8.57 9.68 5.68
CA VAL A 123 -7.16 9.52 5.36
C VAL A 123 -6.44 10.81 5.72
N PRO A 124 -5.43 10.79 6.61
CA PRO A 124 -4.69 12.00 6.91
C PRO A 124 -4.08 12.65 5.67
N TYR A 125 -3.86 13.96 5.72
CA TYR A 125 -3.13 14.63 4.65
C TYR A 125 -1.68 14.16 4.60
N GLY A 126 -1.16 14.04 3.37
CA GLY A 126 0.20 13.60 3.12
C GLY A 126 0.36 12.73 1.90
N GLU A 127 1.58 12.23 1.71
CA GLU A 127 1.94 11.35 0.61
C GLU A 127 1.75 9.89 0.97
N TYR A 128 1.23 9.14 0.01
CA TYR A 128 0.94 7.72 0.13
C TYR A 128 1.43 6.96 -1.08
N LYS A 129 1.83 5.71 -0.86
CA LYS A 129 1.89 4.69 -1.90
C LYS A 129 0.63 3.84 -1.78
N ILE A 130 -0.02 3.57 -2.89
CA ILE A 130 -1.17 2.67 -2.92
C ILE A 130 -0.77 1.40 -3.66
N LEU A 131 -1.12 0.25 -3.07
CA LEU A 131 -0.91 -1.07 -3.62
C LEU A 131 -2.27 -1.76 -3.79
N ALA A 132 -2.43 -2.55 -4.83
CA ALA A 132 -3.52 -3.52 -4.89
C ALA A 132 -2.92 -4.90 -5.17
N VAL A 133 -3.44 -5.92 -4.49
CA VAL A 133 -3.03 -7.32 -4.64
C VAL A 133 -4.27 -8.13 -4.94
N GLY A 134 -4.25 -8.88 -6.03
CA GLY A 134 -5.37 -9.70 -6.46
C GLY A 134 -4.95 -10.73 -7.48
N THR A 135 -5.93 -11.42 -8.06
CA THR A 135 -5.69 -12.46 -9.06
C THR A 135 -6.47 -12.12 -10.33
N VAL A 136 -5.84 -12.27 -11.49
CA VAL A 136 -6.50 -12.15 -12.80
C VAL A 136 -6.28 -13.45 -13.56
N GLY A 137 -7.37 -14.15 -13.92
CA GLY A 137 -7.36 -15.39 -14.69
C GLY A 137 -6.63 -16.62 -14.10
N ASN A 138 -5.95 -16.49 -12.94
CA ASN A 138 -5.10 -17.44 -12.17
C ASN A 138 -3.67 -16.93 -11.91
N GLN A 139 -3.37 -15.69 -12.29
CA GLN A 139 -2.07 -15.08 -12.00
C GLN A 139 -2.22 -14.04 -10.89
N ASP A 140 -1.39 -14.15 -9.86
CA ASP A 140 -1.23 -13.07 -8.86
C ASP A 140 -0.80 -11.80 -9.58
N MET A 141 -1.41 -10.68 -9.22
CA MET A 141 -1.10 -9.38 -9.78
C MET A 141 -0.96 -8.37 -8.66
N ILE A 142 0.01 -7.48 -8.83
CA ILE A 142 0.25 -6.37 -7.91
C ILE A 142 0.22 -5.08 -8.73
N TRP A 143 -0.72 -4.21 -8.41
CA TRP A 143 -0.79 -2.85 -8.92
C TRP A 143 -0.18 -1.90 -7.92
N GLN A 144 0.45 -0.83 -8.41
CA GLN A 144 0.97 0.22 -7.55
C GLN A 144 0.86 1.61 -8.17
N ASP A 145 0.65 2.60 -7.31
CA ASP A 145 0.82 4.00 -7.67
C ASP A 145 1.23 4.84 -6.45
N SER A 146 1.48 6.13 -6.65
CA SER A 146 1.67 7.12 -5.59
C SER A 146 0.63 8.22 -5.68
N LEU A 147 0.16 8.70 -4.54
CA LEU A 147 -0.84 9.75 -4.47
C LEU A 147 -0.54 10.68 -3.28
N GLU A 148 -1.10 11.88 -3.32
CA GLU A 148 -0.99 12.84 -2.23
C GLU A 148 -2.38 13.34 -1.85
N VAL A 149 -2.73 13.22 -0.58
CA VAL A 149 -3.98 13.73 -0.02
C VAL A 149 -3.71 15.14 0.49
N ARG A 150 -4.20 16.15 -0.24
CA ARG A 150 -3.94 17.57 0.05
C ARG A 150 -5.14 18.32 0.62
N GLY A 151 -6.30 17.69 0.69
CA GLY A 151 -7.55 18.39 0.95
C GLY A 151 -8.74 17.48 1.18
N PRO A 152 -9.92 18.09 1.44
CA PRO A 152 -11.16 17.35 1.67
C PRO A 152 -11.81 16.87 0.36
N ILE A 153 -11.36 17.40 -0.80
CA ILE A 153 -11.81 16.94 -2.11
C ILE A 153 -11.31 15.51 -2.31
N PRO A 154 -12.18 14.55 -2.68
CA PRO A 154 -11.76 13.18 -2.90
C PRO A 154 -10.67 13.07 -3.96
N GLN A 155 -9.58 12.40 -3.61
CA GLN A 155 -8.51 12.07 -4.53
C GLN A 155 -8.87 10.79 -5.28
N PHE A 156 -9.00 10.88 -6.60
CA PHE A 156 -9.29 9.74 -7.46
C PHE A 156 -8.02 9.08 -7.98
N VAL A 157 -7.96 7.75 -7.94
CA VAL A 157 -6.83 6.95 -8.45
C VAL A 157 -7.30 5.82 -9.33
N GLU A 158 -6.63 5.64 -10.46
CA GLU A 158 -6.87 4.54 -11.39
C GLU A 158 -5.65 3.61 -11.43
N LEU A 159 -5.74 2.46 -10.77
CA LEU A 159 -4.62 1.54 -10.64
C LEU A 159 -4.48 0.67 -11.89
N LYS A 160 -3.74 1.19 -12.87
CA LYS A 160 -3.42 0.54 -14.15
C LYS A 160 -2.04 -0.12 -14.19
N LYS A 161 -1.06 0.50 -13.52
CA LYS A 161 0.34 0.04 -13.51
C LYS A 161 0.44 -1.21 -12.66
N HIS A 162 0.82 -2.32 -13.30
CA HIS A 162 1.09 -3.59 -12.64
C HIS A 162 2.55 -3.97 -12.83
N ILE A 163 3.05 -4.78 -11.90
CA ILE A 163 4.37 -5.38 -12.02
C ILE A 163 4.26 -6.55 -13.01
N PRO A 164 5.08 -6.56 -14.08
CA PRO A 164 5.08 -7.62 -15.08
C PRO A 164 5.43 -8.99 -14.48
#